data_AF-A0A973AHK9-F1
#
_entry.id   AF-A0A973AHK9-F1
#
_cell.length_a   1.000
_cell.length_b   1.000
_cell.length_c   1.000
_cell.angle_alpha   90.00
_cell.angle_beta   90.00
_cell.angle_gamma   90.00
#
_symmetry.space_group_name_H-M   'P 1'
#
loop_
_entity.id
_entity.type
_entity.pdbx_description
1 polymer ?
#
loop_
_entity_poly.entity_id
_entity_poly.type
_entity_poly.pdbx_seq_one_letter_code
_entity_poly.pdbx_strand_id
1 'polypeptide(L)'
;MASVRGSADGSKDPEQAVQRVAAEIIVNVLRKLGPDAPRLIYVGGAGSLEVKPGVTYAESLGGFAKAMMPASVEQEIQGHVLTLDYLRTVSDVCWTYISPAKKFAPGDRTGVYCLGADTMLLDNKGKNRISMEDFAVALVDEIENAQHIGARISVAY
;
A
#
# COMPACT_ATOMS: atom_id res chain seq x y z
N MET A 1 -10.28 -8.56 0.72
CA MET A 1 -9.50 -7.36 1.11
C MET A 1 -8.64 -7.73 2.30
N ALA A 2 -7.36 -7.34 2.28
CA ALA A 2 -6.46 -7.48 3.43
C ALA A 2 -5.78 -6.14 3.75
N SER A 3 -5.75 -5.78 5.03
CA SER A 3 -4.94 -4.70 5.58
C SER A 3 -4.30 -5.22 6.86
N VAL A 4 -3.00 -4.98 7.02
CA VAL A 4 -2.21 -5.58 8.09
C VAL A 4 -1.37 -4.49 8.74
N ARG A 5 -1.42 -4.42 10.07
CA ARG A 5 -0.57 -3.56 10.90
C ARG A 5 0.01 -4.38 12.04
N GLY A 6 1.23 -4.04 12.44
CA GLY A 6 1.92 -4.65 13.58
C GLY A 6 3.34 -5.10 13.26
N SER A 7 4.02 -5.61 14.28
CA SER A 7 5.30 -6.31 14.18
C SER A 7 5.12 -7.78 14.54
N ALA A 8 5.72 -8.69 13.76
CA ALA A 8 5.82 -10.09 14.17
C ALA A 8 6.92 -10.16 15.23
N ASP A 9 6.70 -10.97 16.28
CA ASP A 9 7.67 -11.45 17.29
C ASP A 9 8.67 -10.46 17.95
N GLY A 10 8.50 -9.15 17.74
CA GLY A 10 9.45 -8.14 18.22
C GLY A 10 10.74 -8.04 17.38
N SER A 11 10.87 -8.83 16.30
CA SER A 11 11.97 -8.72 15.36
C SER A 11 11.96 -7.35 14.67
N LYS A 12 13.16 -6.80 14.49
CA LYS A 12 13.39 -5.57 13.73
C LYS A 12 13.70 -5.83 12.26
N ASP A 13 13.71 -7.09 11.84
CA ASP A 13 13.94 -7.49 10.46
C ASP A 13 12.71 -7.11 9.60
N PRO A 14 12.87 -6.24 8.58
CA PRO A 14 11.79 -5.89 7.68
C PRO A 14 11.21 -7.08 6.90
N GLU A 15 12.01 -8.13 6.63
CA GLU A 15 11.51 -9.33 5.95
C GLU A 15 10.51 -10.11 6.81
N GLN A 16 10.63 -9.98 8.13
CA GLN A 16 9.70 -10.56 9.11
C GLN A 16 8.55 -9.61 9.46
N ALA A 17 8.43 -8.46 8.80
CA ALA A 17 7.30 -7.57 9.00
C ALA A 17 5.97 -8.29 8.71
N VAL A 18 4.96 -8.08 9.55
CA VAL A 18 3.66 -8.78 9.45
C VAL A 18 3.04 -8.56 8.07
N GLN A 19 3.23 -7.38 7.48
CA GLN A 19 2.77 -7.02 6.15
C GLN A 19 3.28 -8.00 5.08
N ARG A 20 4.59 -8.31 5.13
CA ARG A 20 5.30 -9.13 4.15
C ARG A 20 4.93 -10.60 4.30
N VAL A 21 4.95 -11.09 5.53
CA VAL A 21 4.60 -12.48 5.88
C VAL A 21 3.14 -12.76 5.55
N ALA A 22 2.22 -11.85 5.90
CA ALA A 22 0.80 -12.02 5.61
C ALA A 22 0.51 -12.06 4.11
N ALA A 23 1.17 -11.21 3.31
CA ALA A 23 1.01 -11.23 1.86
C ALA A 23 1.43 -12.57 1.26
N GLU A 24 2.56 -13.13 1.71
CA GLU A 24 3.04 -14.46 1.31
C GLU A 24 2.04 -15.57 1.64
N ILE A 25 1.53 -15.57 2.87
CA ILE A 25 0.55 -16.56 3.33
C ILE A 25 -0.71 -16.48 2.48
N ILE A 26 -1.24 -15.26 2.27
CA ILE A 26 -2.46 -15.06 1.48
C ILE A 26 -2.26 -15.51 0.04
N VAL A 27 -1.15 -15.12 -0.61
CA VAL A 27 -0.84 -15.56 -1.99
C VAL A 27 -0.74 -17.08 -2.06
N ASN A 28 -0.10 -17.73 -1.10
CA ASN A 28 -0.01 -19.19 -1.07
C ASN A 28 -1.37 -19.87 -0.85
N VAL A 29 -2.25 -19.28 -0.04
CA VAL A 29 -3.64 -19.76 0.11
C VAL A 29 -4.40 -19.60 -1.21
N LEU A 30 -4.29 -18.46 -1.88
CA LEU A 30 -4.96 -18.20 -3.16
C LEU A 30 -4.49 -19.17 -4.25
N ARG A 31 -3.20 -19.47 -4.33
CA ARG A 31 -2.67 -20.51 -5.24
C ARG A 31 -3.31 -21.87 -5.01
N LYS A 32 -3.53 -22.26 -3.75
CA LYS A 32 -4.17 -23.54 -3.40
C LYS A 32 -5.65 -23.59 -3.76
N LEU A 33 -6.32 -22.44 -3.80
CA LEU A 33 -7.72 -22.35 -4.25
C LEU A 33 -7.84 -22.49 -5.79
N GLY A 34 -6.75 -22.31 -6.53
CA GLY A 34 -6.71 -22.58 -7.96
C GLY A 34 -7.52 -21.56 -8.79
N PRO A 35 -8.15 -21.97 -9.90
CA PRO A 35 -8.84 -21.06 -10.83
C PRO A 35 -9.98 -20.24 -10.21
N ASP A 36 -10.60 -20.74 -9.12
CA ASP A 36 -11.71 -20.08 -8.44
C ASP A 36 -11.24 -19.13 -7.31
N ALA A 37 -9.92 -18.91 -7.19
CA ALA A 37 -9.36 -18.05 -6.16
C ALA A 37 -9.87 -16.60 -6.31
N PRO A 38 -10.36 -15.97 -5.22
CA PRO A 38 -10.77 -14.58 -5.28
C PRO A 38 -9.56 -13.66 -5.48
N ARG A 39 -9.82 -12.48 -6.04
CA ARG A 39 -8.78 -11.44 -6.18
C ARG A 39 -8.32 -10.90 -4.82
N LEU A 40 -7.01 -10.72 -4.67
CA LEU A 40 -6.41 -10.02 -3.54
C LEU A 40 -6.36 -8.52 -3.79
N ILE A 41 -7.09 -7.72 -3.02
CA ILE A 41 -6.80 -6.28 -2.92
C ILE A 41 -6.10 -6.02 -1.58
N TYR A 42 -4.84 -5.60 -1.66
CA TYR A 42 -3.95 -5.36 -0.53
C TYR A 42 -3.84 -3.86 -0.26
N VAL A 43 -4.26 -3.43 0.94
CA VAL A 43 -4.11 -2.04 1.36
C VAL A 43 -2.66 -1.79 1.80
N GLY A 44 -1.97 -0.99 1.01
CA GLY A 44 -0.55 -0.69 1.16
C GLY A 44 -0.25 0.51 2.06
N GLY A 45 0.98 1.01 1.91
CA GLY A 45 1.45 2.24 2.54
C GLY A 45 1.87 3.30 1.51
N ALA A 46 1.99 4.54 1.97
CA ALA A 46 2.49 5.65 1.17
C ALA A 46 4.03 5.62 0.97
N GLY A 47 4.75 4.83 1.78
CA GLY A 47 6.21 4.78 1.79
C GLY A 47 6.83 4.39 0.46
N SER A 48 6.19 3.51 -0.31
CA SER A 48 6.64 3.04 -1.61
C SER A 48 6.24 3.94 -2.79
N LEU A 49 5.54 5.06 -2.55
CA LEU A 49 5.19 6.01 -3.61
C LEU A 49 6.41 6.85 -4.00
N GLU A 50 6.61 7.08 -5.28
CA GLU A 50 7.70 7.90 -5.80
C GLU A 50 7.40 9.39 -5.59
N VAL A 51 8.32 10.11 -4.95
CA VAL A 51 8.26 11.59 -4.85
C VAL A 51 8.96 12.26 -6.04
N LYS A 52 9.79 11.51 -6.75
CA LYS A 52 10.43 11.81 -8.03
C LYS A 52 10.86 10.48 -8.68
N PRO A 53 11.15 10.43 -9.99
CA PRO A 53 11.47 9.18 -10.67
C PRO A 53 12.56 8.38 -9.94
N GLY A 54 12.23 7.14 -9.56
CA GLY A 54 13.14 6.22 -8.89
C GLY A 54 13.51 6.56 -7.44
N VAL A 55 12.83 7.51 -6.79
CA VAL A 55 13.03 7.79 -5.36
C VAL A 55 11.68 7.77 -4.63
N THR A 56 11.56 6.78 -3.74
CA THR A 56 10.37 6.56 -2.93
C THR A 56 10.25 7.57 -1.79
N TYR A 57 9.05 7.72 -1.25
CA TYR A 57 8.79 8.57 -0.10
C TYR A 57 9.60 8.11 1.11
N ALA A 58 9.71 6.80 1.34
CA ALA A 58 10.53 6.23 2.40
C ALA A 58 12.01 6.62 2.29
N GLU A 59 12.59 6.57 1.08
CA GLU A 59 13.98 6.99 0.83
C GLU A 59 14.17 8.50 0.93
N SER A 60 13.13 9.28 0.61
CA SER A 60 13.16 10.73 0.70
C SER A 60 13.17 11.26 2.14
N LEU A 61 12.86 10.41 3.13
CA LEU A 61 12.92 10.78 4.54
C LEU A 61 14.36 11.06 4.94
N GLY A 62 14.66 12.32 5.22
CA GLY A 62 16.00 12.74 5.64
C GLY A 62 16.45 12.07 6.95
N GLY A 63 17.76 12.01 7.18
CA GLY A 63 18.36 11.28 8.30
C GLY A 63 17.82 11.69 9.68
N PHE A 64 17.53 12.97 9.91
CA PHE A 64 16.91 13.43 11.16
C PHE A 64 15.48 12.90 11.34
N ALA A 65 14.66 12.96 10.30
CA ALA A 65 13.29 12.44 10.35
C ALA A 65 13.28 10.92 10.58
N LYS A 66 14.22 10.21 9.94
CA LYS A 66 14.42 8.78 10.15
C LYS A 66 14.88 8.45 11.57
N ALA A 67 15.83 9.21 12.12
CA ALA A 67 16.35 8.99 13.47
C ALA A 67 15.31 9.24 14.59
N MET A 68 14.36 10.16 14.36
CA MET A 68 13.28 10.46 15.30
C MET A 68 12.04 9.57 15.09
N MET A 69 12.00 8.77 14.02
CA MET A 69 10.90 7.87 13.74
C MET A 69 10.93 6.68 14.69
N PRO A 70 9.79 6.29 15.30
CA PRO A 70 9.73 5.06 16.06
C PRO A 70 10.09 3.86 15.18
N ALA A 71 10.90 2.94 15.68
CA ALA A 71 11.34 1.76 14.92
C ALA A 71 10.17 0.93 14.37
N SER A 72 9.04 0.87 15.08
CA SER A 72 7.83 0.19 14.62
C SER A 72 7.22 0.84 13.37
N VAL A 73 7.32 2.16 13.24
CA VAL A 73 6.83 2.90 12.06
C VAL A 73 7.76 2.68 10.87
N GLU A 74 9.08 2.70 11.10
CA GLU A 74 10.05 2.36 10.04
C GLU A 74 9.83 0.93 9.53
N GLN A 75 9.64 -0.02 10.44
CA GLN A 75 9.36 -1.41 10.10
C GLN A 75 8.04 -1.56 9.32
N GLU A 76 6.98 -0.84 9.69
CA GLU A 76 5.71 -0.83 8.95
C GLU A 76 5.89 -0.27 7.53
N ILE A 77 6.64 0.82 7.38
CA ILE A 77 6.96 1.40 6.06
C ILE A 77 7.72 0.39 5.20
N GLN A 78 8.79 -0.21 5.73
CA GLN A 78 9.60 -1.17 4.99
C GLN A 78 8.82 -2.46 4.69
N GLY A 79 7.99 -2.93 5.62
CA GLY A 79 7.11 -4.07 5.41
C GLY A 79 6.17 -3.86 4.23
N HIS A 80 5.57 -2.67 4.10
CA HIS A 80 4.74 -2.32 2.95
C HIS A 80 5.52 -2.23 1.63
N VAL A 81 6.76 -1.74 1.65
CA VAL A 81 7.66 -1.72 0.47
C VAL A 81 7.94 -3.14 0.01
N LEU A 82 8.42 -4.00 0.92
CA LEU A 82 8.74 -5.39 0.64
C LEU A 82 7.52 -6.20 0.19
N THR A 83 6.33 -5.92 0.73
CA THR A 83 5.08 -6.53 0.24
C THR A 83 4.80 -6.17 -1.20
N LEU A 84 4.96 -4.90 -1.60
CA LEU A 84 4.74 -4.49 -2.99
C LEU A 84 5.76 -5.17 -3.92
N ASP A 85 7.03 -5.20 -3.53
CA ASP A 85 8.08 -5.85 -4.32
C ASP A 85 7.81 -7.34 -4.48
N TYR A 86 7.36 -8.02 -3.42
CA TYR A 86 6.92 -9.41 -3.50
C TYR A 86 5.72 -9.60 -4.45
N LEU A 87 4.66 -8.79 -4.31
CA LEU A 87 3.48 -8.94 -5.17
C LEU A 87 3.82 -8.71 -6.65
N ARG A 88 4.77 -7.82 -6.97
CA ARG A 88 5.28 -7.63 -8.34
C ARG A 88 5.94 -8.88 -8.93
N THR A 89 6.43 -9.81 -8.11
CA THR A 89 6.94 -11.11 -8.60
C THR A 89 5.85 -12.17 -8.77
N VAL A 90 4.61 -11.91 -8.33
CA VAL A 90 3.49 -12.85 -8.37
C VAL A 90 2.70 -12.63 -9.66
N SER A 91 2.81 -13.57 -10.60
CA SER A 91 2.12 -13.53 -11.90
C SER A 91 0.94 -14.50 -12.01
N ASP A 92 0.77 -15.39 -11.03
CA ASP A 92 -0.18 -16.50 -11.03
C ASP A 92 -1.37 -16.29 -10.07
N VAL A 93 -1.47 -15.12 -9.44
CA VAL A 93 -2.58 -14.71 -8.58
C VAL A 93 -3.08 -13.33 -9.01
N CYS A 94 -4.40 -13.16 -9.08
CA CYS A 94 -4.99 -11.85 -9.32
C CYS A 94 -4.84 -10.97 -8.08
N TRP A 95 -4.03 -9.92 -8.15
CA TRP A 95 -3.84 -8.97 -7.06
C TRP A 95 -3.91 -7.51 -7.51
N THR A 96 -4.25 -6.62 -6.59
CA THR A 96 -4.14 -5.17 -6.72
C THR A 96 -3.57 -4.61 -5.43
N TYR A 97 -2.53 -3.78 -5.52
CA TYR A 97 -1.96 -3.09 -4.36
C TYR A 97 -2.42 -1.63 -4.36
N ILE A 98 -3.12 -1.19 -3.32
CA ILE A 98 -3.70 0.16 -3.25
C ILE A 98 -3.01 0.96 -2.15
N SER A 99 -2.20 1.95 -2.56
CA SER A 99 -1.48 2.86 -1.66
C SER A 99 -2.37 4.06 -1.29
N PRO A 100 -2.60 4.33 0.00
CA PRO A 100 -3.17 5.59 0.43
C PRO A 100 -2.15 6.74 0.28
N ALA A 101 -2.63 7.97 0.31
CA ALA A 101 -1.79 9.14 0.49
C ALA A 101 -1.11 9.15 1.89
N LYS A 102 0.02 9.84 2.01
CA LYS A 102 0.76 10.07 3.26
C LYS A 102 -0.14 10.58 4.38
N LYS A 103 -0.94 11.61 4.11
CA LYS A 103 -1.96 12.07 5.08
C LYS A 103 -3.25 11.29 4.84
N PHE A 104 -3.37 10.19 5.57
CA PHE A 104 -4.53 9.31 5.56
C PHE A 104 -5.24 9.34 6.92
N ALA A 105 -6.39 10.00 6.99
CA ALA A 105 -7.11 10.26 8.24
C ALA A 105 -8.62 10.41 7.97
N PRO A 106 -9.49 10.28 8.98
CA PRO A 106 -10.91 10.57 8.82
C PRO A 106 -11.17 11.98 8.25
N GLY A 107 -12.19 12.11 7.43
CA GLY A 107 -12.59 13.36 6.80
C GLY A 107 -13.94 13.23 6.09
N ASP A 108 -14.14 14.04 5.05
CA ASP A 108 -15.39 14.04 4.30
C ASP A 108 -15.42 12.89 3.27
N ARG A 109 -16.62 12.33 3.05
CA ARG A 109 -16.93 11.44 1.93
C ARG A 109 -17.44 12.28 0.76
N THR A 110 -16.58 12.55 -0.22
CA THR A 110 -16.92 13.32 -1.41
C THR A 110 -17.18 12.45 -2.64
N GLY A 111 -16.62 11.24 -2.68
CA GLY A 111 -16.59 10.39 -3.86
C GLY A 111 -15.68 10.91 -4.97
N VAL A 112 -14.85 11.92 -4.69
CA VAL A 112 -13.96 12.55 -5.67
C VAL A 112 -12.51 12.31 -5.26
N TYR A 113 -11.77 11.59 -6.09
CA TYR A 113 -10.35 11.30 -5.89
C TYR A 113 -9.67 11.08 -7.25
N CYS A 114 -8.35 11.13 -7.23
CA CYS A 114 -7.48 10.81 -8.34
C CYS A 114 -6.83 9.44 -8.11
N LEU A 115 -6.76 8.63 -9.17
CA LEU A 115 -5.95 7.42 -9.19
C LEU A 115 -4.62 7.70 -9.88
N GLY A 116 -3.55 7.18 -9.29
CA GLY A 116 -2.22 7.14 -9.88
C GLY A 116 -1.67 5.72 -9.87
N ALA A 117 -0.44 5.56 -10.33
CA ALA A 117 0.32 4.31 -10.22
C ALA A 117 1.41 4.47 -9.16
N ASP A 118 2.67 4.57 -9.58
CA ASP A 118 3.81 4.62 -8.67
C ASP A 118 4.05 5.99 -8.03
N THR A 119 3.56 7.07 -8.64
CA THR A 119 3.85 8.43 -8.21
C THR A 119 2.97 8.90 -7.05
N MET A 120 3.57 9.67 -6.14
CA MET A 120 2.87 10.42 -5.11
C MET A 120 2.09 11.59 -5.74
N LEU A 121 0.76 11.50 -5.71
CA LEU A 121 -0.13 12.56 -6.17
C LEU A 121 -0.22 13.71 -5.16
N LEU A 122 -0.25 14.96 -5.64
CA LEU A 122 -0.35 16.16 -4.82
C LEU A 122 -1.56 16.97 -5.23
N ASP A 123 -2.32 17.47 -4.25
CA ASP A 123 -3.41 18.40 -4.51
C ASP A 123 -2.87 19.77 -4.98
N ASN A 124 -3.78 20.68 -5.35
CA ASN A 124 -3.45 22.03 -5.78
C ASN A 124 -2.69 22.89 -4.75
N LYS A 125 -2.59 22.43 -3.49
CA LYS A 125 -1.81 23.06 -2.42
C LYS A 125 -0.50 22.32 -2.14
N GLY A 126 -0.11 21.39 -3.01
CA GLY A 126 1.10 20.58 -2.86
C GLY A 126 1.01 19.54 -1.73
N LYS A 127 -0.21 19.13 -1.32
CA LYS A 127 -0.42 18.18 -0.22
C LYS A 127 -0.81 16.80 -0.75
N ASN A 128 -0.10 15.77 -0.31
CA ASN A 128 -0.50 14.39 -0.51
C ASN A 128 -1.44 13.94 0.62
N ARG A 129 -2.75 13.88 0.35
CA ARG A 129 -3.78 13.54 1.33
C ARG A 129 -4.99 12.84 0.68
N ILE A 130 -5.70 12.04 1.48
CA ILE A 130 -6.99 11.41 1.17
C ILE A 130 -7.75 11.16 2.48
N SER A 131 -9.08 11.26 2.48
CA SER A 131 -9.88 10.85 3.64
C SER A 131 -10.01 9.33 3.70
N MET A 132 -10.29 8.77 4.88
CA MET A 132 -10.58 7.33 5.00
C MET A 132 -11.85 6.95 4.23
N GLU A 133 -12.80 7.86 4.18
CA GLU A 133 -14.08 7.72 3.53
C GLU A 133 -13.92 7.65 1.99
N ASP A 134 -13.15 8.57 1.39
CA ASP A 134 -12.94 8.56 -0.06
C ASP A 134 -11.96 7.47 -0.50
N PHE A 135 -11.00 7.10 0.34
CA PHE A 135 -10.19 5.91 0.08
C PHE A 135 -11.05 4.63 0.08
N ALA A 136 -12.04 4.53 0.97
CA ALA A 136 -12.98 3.42 0.97
C ALA A 136 -13.84 3.40 -0.30
N VAL A 137 -14.25 4.56 -0.82
CA VAL A 137 -14.91 4.64 -2.14
C VAL A 137 -13.97 4.11 -3.23
N ALA A 138 -12.74 4.61 -3.32
CA ALA A 138 -11.76 4.15 -4.31
C ALA A 138 -11.50 2.64 -4.25
N LEU A 139 -11.49 2.08 -3.04
CA LEU A 139 -11.35 0.65 -2.83
C LEU A 139 -12.57 -0.13 -3.35
N VAL A 140 -13.79 0.32 -3.07
CA VAL A 140 -15.02 -0.32 -3.56
C VAL A 140 -15.11 -0.23 -5.09
N ASP A 141 -14.80 0.93 -5.66
CA ASP A 141 -14.77 1.12 -7.11
C ASP A 141 -13.79 0.16 -7.78
N GLU A 142 -12.61 -0.06 -7.19
CA GLU A 142 -11.67 -1.06 -7.69
C GLU A 142 -12.20 -2.48 -7.54
N ILE A 143 -12.87 -2.82 -6.42
CA ILE A 143 -13.53 -4.13 -6.22
C ILE A 143 -14.53 -4.42 -7.33
N GLU A 144 -15.39 -3.45 -7.64
CA GLU A 144 -16.50 -3.59 -8.59
C GLU A 144 -16.02 -3.62 -10.05
N ASN A 145 -15.06 -2.76 -10.41
CA ASN A 145 -14.66 -2.58 -11.81
C ASN A 145 -13.42 -3.37 -12.22
N ALA A 146 -12.62 -3.84 -11.26
CA ALA A 146 -11.42 -4.65 -11.47
C ALA A 146 -10.44 -4.14 -12.55
N GLN A 147 -10.17 -2.84 -12.54
CA GLN A 147 -9.39 -2.19 -13.60
C GLN A 147 -7.87 -2.44 -13.48
N HIS A 148 -7.37 -2.80 -12.29
CA HIS A 148 -5.94 -2.83 -12.00
C HIS A 148 -5.44 -4.19 -11.49
N ILE A 149 -5.64 -5.25 -12.27
CA ILE A 149 -5.15 -6.60 -11.94
C ILE A 149 -3.64 -6.70 -12.22
N GLY A 150 -2.89 -7.26 -11.27
CA GLY A 150 -1.43 -7.39 -11.32
C GLY A 150 -0.69 -6.07 -11.16
N ALA A 151 -1.35 -5.05 -10.61
CA ALA A 151 -0.85 -3.67 -10.61
C ALA A 151 -0.98 -2.97 -9.25
N ARG A 152 -0.16 -1.93 -9.07
CA ARG A 152 -0.28 -0.98 -7.95
C ARG A 152 -1.00 0.28 -8.42
N ILE A 153 -1.91 0.77 -7.59
CA ILE A 153 -2.54 2.08 -7.70
C ILE A 153 -2.29 2.94 -6.46
N SER A 154 -2.36 4.25 -6.63
CA SER A 154 -2.30 5.24 -5.55
C SER A 154 -3.56 6.09 -5.54
N VAL A 155 -4.01 6.50 -4.35
CA VAL A 155 -5.23 7.31 -4.17
C VAL A 155 -4.93 8.58 -3.39
N ALA A 156 -5.26 9.73 -3.98
CA ALA A 156 -5.18 11.05 -3.36
C ALA A 156 -6.20 12.01 -3.98
N TYR A 157 -6.30 13.23 -3.46
CA TYR A 157 -6.96 14.35 -4.16
C TYR A 157 -6.04 14.98 -5.19
#